data_AF-A0A973EQ74-F1
#
_entry.id   AF-A0A973EQ74-F1
#
_cell.length_a   1.000
_cell.length_b   1.000
_cell.length_c   1.000
_cell.angle_alpha   90.00
_cell.angle_beta   90.00
_cell.angle_gamma   90.00
#
_symmetry.space_group_name_H-M   'P 1'
#
loop_
_entity.id
_entity.type
_entity.pdbx_description
1 polymer ?
#
loop_
_entity_poly.entity_id
_entity_poly.type
_entity_poly.pdbx_seq_one_letter_code
_entity_poly.pdbx_strand_id
1 'polypeptide(L)'
;MADSVRRQVVLPWGQVIKISFNSIKVRLFRSLVTTMTLALAIAFVSYTWSGYEILNAMWPNIDASLQDRIIAGGYEQFEGTFGTSAKDRWLVILSLLVCVVGIVNAQLMAVTERFREIGTFKCLGALDSFVVRIFVVEAVYQGLFGGFAGSLLGLVVSTLTLALKFGWPVFIHWPLAGMLLTLVGATLLAVFLSLTGVIYPALVAARMEPAVALRTEQ
;
A
#
# COMPACT_ATOMS: atom_id res chain seq x y z
N MET A 1 -48.87 28.02 -22.97
CA MET A 1 -48.03 27.51 -21.86
C MET A 1 -48.12 26.00 -21.84
N ALA A 2 -47.27 25.31 -22.61
CA ALA A 2 -46.96 23.87 -22.51
C ALA A 2 -46.28 23.47 -23.83
N ASP A 3 -44.96 23.33 -23.85
CA ASP A 3 -44.23 22.38 -24.72
C ASP A 3 -42.72 22.64 -24.72
N SER A 4 -42.06 22.28 -23.62
CA SER A 4 -40.61 22.05 -23.66
C SER A 4 -40.18 21.00 -22.63
N VAL A 5 -40.86 19.85 -22.63
CA VAL A 5 -40.30 18.64 -22.02
C VAL A 5 -39.13 18.20 -22.90
N ARG A 6 -37.91 18.56 -22.49
CA ARG A 6 -36.65 18.16 -23.13
C ARG A 6 -36.68 16.65 -23.38
N ARG A 7 -36.46 16.24 -24.64
CA ARG A 7 -36.24 14.85 -25.05
C ARG A 7 -35.26 14.19 -24.07
N GLN A 8 -35.72 13.20 -23.31
CA GLN A 8 -34.84 12.31 -22.56
C GLN A 8 -33.96 11.59 -23.59
N VAL A 9 -32.64 11.81 -23.52
CA VAL A 9 -31.68 11.12 -24.37
C VAL A 9 -31.62 9.67 -23.91
N VAL A 10 -32.44 8.81 -24.52
CA VAL A 10 -32.42 7.36 -24.27
C VAL A 10 -31.18 6.82 -24.96
N LEU A 11 -30.09 6.67 -24.20
CA LEU A 11 -28.85 6.09 -24.70
C LEU A 11 -29.05 4.58 -24.92
N PRO A 12 -28.63 4.01 -26.06
CA PRO A 12 -28.68 2.57 -26.28
C PRO A 12 -27.87 1.82 -25.21
N TRP A 13 -28.38 0.68 -24.74
CA TRP A 13 -27.81 -0.10 -23.63
C TRP A 13 -26.30 -0.38 -23.77
N GLY A 14 -25.80 -0.61 -24.99
CA GLY A 14 -24.38 -0.80 -25.24
C GLY A 14 -23.51 0.42 -24.90
N GLN A 15 -24.03 1.64 -25.13
CA GLN A 15 -23.33 2.88 -24.75
C GLN A 15 -23.35 3.09 -23.24
N VAL A 16 -24.47 2.79 -22.57
CA VAL A 16 -24.59 2.89 -21.10
C VAL A 16 -23.61 1.94 -20.40
N ILE A 17 -23.53 0.69 -20.85
CA ILE A 17 -22.58 -0.30 -20.33
C ILE A 17 -21.14 0.16 -20.56
N LYS A 18 -20.82 0.66 -21.78
CA LYS A 18 -19.47 1.14 -22.11
C LYS A 18 -19.03 2.32 -21.22
N ILE A 19 -19.92 3.30 -20.99
CA ILE A 19 -19.64 4.46 -20.13
C ILE A 19 -19.43 4.03 -18.67
N SER A 20 -20.26 3.10 -18.18
CA SER A 20 -20.15 2.56 -16.82
C SER A 20 -18.85 1.77 -16.63
N PHE A 21 -18.46 0.94 -17.60
CA PHE A 21 -17.20 0.21 -17.55
C PHE A 21 -15.98 1.14 -17.56
N ASN A 22 -15.99 2.18 -18.39
CA ASN A 22 -14.85 3.08 -18.51
C ASN A 22 -14.64 3.91 -17.23
N SER A 23 -15.73 4.32 -16.57
CA SER A 23 -15.69 5.04 -15.30
C SER A 23 -15.23 4.17 -14.12
N ILE A 24 -15.67 2.91 -14.05
CA ILE A 24 -15.18 1.94 -13.06
C ILE A 24 -13.68 1.66 -13.27
N LYS A 25 -13.27 1.47 -14.53
CA LYS A 25 -11.88 1.17 -14.88
C LYS A 25 -10.93 2.26 -14.39
N VAL A 26 -11.23 3.53 -14.67
CA VAL A 26 -10.35 4.65 -14.26
C VAL A 26 -10.22 4.72 -12.74
N ARG A 27 -11.32 4.53 -11.98
CA ARG A 27 -11.27 4.51 -10.49
C ARG A 27 -10.47 3.33 -9.96
N LEU A 28 -10.71 2.13 -10.48
CA LEU A 28 -10.03 0.92 -10.02
C LEU A 28 -8.53 0.97 -10.30
N PHE A 29 -8.12 1.38 -11.50
CA PHE A 29 -6.71 1.47 -11.86
C PHE A 29 -5.96 2.43 -10.93
N ARG A 30 -6.55 3.58 -10.57
CA ARG A 30 -5.93 4.53 -9.64
C ARG A 30 -5.75 3.96 -8.23
N SER A 31 -6.82 3.36 -7.68
CA SER A 31 -6.73 2.67 -6.39
C SER A 31 -5.68 1.56 -6.44
N LEU A 32 -5.59 0.85 -7.57
CA LEU A 32 -4.61 -0.19 -7.78
C LEU A 32 -3.18 0.37 -7.70
N VAL A 33 -2.88 1.51 -8.33
CA VAL A 33 -1.56 2.15 -8.24
C VAL A 33 -1.16 2.38 -6.79
N THR A 34 -2.02 2.99 -5.97
CA THR A 34 -1.70 3.23 -4.55
C THR A 34 -1.43 1.95 -3.78
N THR A 35 -2.28 0.93 -3.96
CA THR A 35 -2.12 -0.36 -3.29
C THR A 35 -0.88 -1.11 -3.76
N MET A 36 -0.50 -1.00 -5.04
CA MET A 36 0.70 -1.64 -5.58
C MET A 36 1.98 -0.96 -5.10
N THR A 37 2.03 0.37 -5.08
CA THR A 37 3.16 1.12 -4.52
C THR A 37 3.37 0.78 -3.04
N LEU A 38 2.28 0.72 -2.28
CA LEU A 38 2.32 0.32 -0.88
C LEU A 38 2.74 -1.15 -0.72
N ALA A 39 2.14 -2.06 -1.48
CA ALA A 39 2.48 -3.48 -1.45
C ALA A 39 3.95 -3.74 -1.77
N LEU A 40 4.52 -3.03 -2.75
CA LEU A 40 5.92 -3.18 -3.12
C LEU A 40 6.87 -2.72 -1.99
N ALA A 41 6.59 -1.57 -1.37
CA ALA A 41 7.40 -1.07 -0.26
C ALA A 41 7.34 -2.01 0.95
N ILE A 42 6.15 -2.52 1.26
CA ILE A 42 5.95 -3.46 2.36
C ILE A 42 6.53 -4.85 2.05
N ALA A 43 6.50 -5.29 0.79
CA ALA A 43 7.19 -6.49 0.36
C ALA A 43 8.70 -6.39 0.59
N PHE A 44 9.30 -5.22 0.32
CA PHE A 44 10.72 -5.00 0.61
C PHE A 44 11.03 -5.05 2.11
N VAL A 45 10.21 -4.41 2.96
CA VAL A 45 10.38 -4.49 4.43
C VAL A 45 10.22 -5.93 4.92
N SER A 46 9.15 -6.60 4.50
CA SER A 46 8.85 -7.98 4.87
C SER A 46 9.92 -8.93 4.37
N TYR A 47 10.49 -8.72 3.18
CA TYR A 47 11.61 -9.50 2.65
C TYR A 47 12.83 -9.43 3.56
N THR A 48 13.21 -8.22 3.97
CA THR A 48 14.35 -7.95 4.83
C THR A 48 14.15 -8.57 6.23
N TRP A 49 13.01 -8.33 6.87
CA TRP A 49 12.72 -8.89 8.20
C TRP A 49 12.61 -10.41 8.18
N SER A 50 11.90 -10.98 7.21
CA SER A 50 11.79 -12.45 7.07
C SER A 50 13.16 -13.09 6.83
N GLY A 51 14.05 -12.41 6.10
CA GLY A 51 15.40 -12.89 5.83
C GLY A 51 16.20 -13.06 7.12
N TYR A 52 16.14 -12.09 8.03
CA TYR A 52 16.82 -12.18 9.32
C TYR A 52 16.20 -13.24 10.24
N GLU A 53 14.88 -13.36 10.28
CA GLU A 53 14.20 -14.41 11.03
C GLU A 53 14.67 -15.82 10.59
N ILE A 54 14.74 -16.06 9.28
CA ILE A 54 15.25 -17.33 8.73
C ILE A 54 16.70 -17.56 9.16
N LEU A 55 17.55 -16.56 8.99
CA LEU A 55 18.97 -16.69 9.32
C LEU A 55 19.17 -16.96 10.82
N ASN A 56 18.46 -16.25 11.69
CA ASN A 56 18.51 -16.46 13.15
C ASN A 56 18.02 -17.86 13.55
N ALA A 57 16.96 -18.37 12.90
CA ALA A 57 16.43 -19.70 13.19
C ALA A 57 17.36 -20.83 12.70
N MET A 58 18.04 -20.61 11.57
CA MET A 58 18.94 -21.60 11.00
C MET A 58 20.33 -21.59 11.64
N TRP A 59 20.85 -20.41 12.02
CA TRP A 59 22.22 -20.23 12.51
C TRP A 59 22.70 -21.24 13.56
N PRO A 60 21.94 -21.54 14.64
CA PRO A 60 22.40 -22.48 15.66
C PRO A 60 22.44 -23.94 15.20
N ASN A 61 21.78 -24.28 14.09
CA ASN A 61 21.59 -25.65 13.61
C ASN A 61 22.39 -25.98 12.35
N ILE A 62 23.26 -25.08 11.90
CA ILE A 62 23.97 -25.16 10.62
C ILE A 62 25.44 -25.58 10.83
N ASP A 63 25.97 -26.36 9.87
CA ASP A 63 27.40 -26.71 9.76
C ASP A 63 28.32 -25.51 9.50
N ALA A 64 29.56 -25.56 10.00
CA ALA A 64 30.56 -24.50 9.84
C ALA A 64 30.79 -24.05 8.37
N SER A 65 30.67 -24.97 7.41
CA SER A 65 30.82 -24.64 5.98
C SER A 65 29.69 -23.77 5.42
N LEU A 66 28.46 -23.89 5.94
CA LEU A 66 27.37 -23.01 5.56
C LEU A 66 27.44 -21.67 6.30
N GLN A 67 27.95 -21.65 7.54
CA GLN A 67 28.20 -20.40 8.28
C GLN A 67 29.15 -19.50 7.50
N ASP A 68 30.26 -20.06 6.99
CA ASP A 68 31.20 -19.33 6.13
C ASP A 68 30.53 -18.78 4.87
N ARG A 69 29.61 -19.53 4.26
CA ARG A 69 28.86 -19.09 3.07
C ARG A 69 27.88 -17.94 3.38
N ILE A 70 27.29 -17.91 4.57
CA ILE A 70 26.39 -16.84 5.01
C ILE A 70 27.19 -15.56 5.24
N ILE A 71 28.32 -15.65 5.95
CA ILE A 71 29.22 -14.52 6.19
C ILE A 71 29.80 -14.01 4.86
N ALA A 72 30.25 -14.90 3.98
CA ALA A 72 30.71 -14.54 2.63
C ALA A 72 29.59 -13.94 1.76
N GLY A 73 28.33 -14.28 2.06
CA GLY A 73 27.15 -13.70 1.45
C GLY A 73 26.85 -12.25 1.88
N GLY A 74 27.63 -11.70 2.81
CA GLY A 74 27.50 -10.32 3.30
C GLY A 74 26.49 -10.15 4.44
N TYR A 75 26.05 -11.25 5.06
CA TYR A 75 25.20 -11.20 6.26
C TYR A 75 26.08 -11.16 7.51
N GLU A 76 26.16 -10.00 8.13
CA GLU A 76 26.94 -9.78 9.36
C GLU A 76 26.04 -9.96 10.60
N GLN A 77 26.58 -10.58 11.65
CA GLN A 77 25.93 -10.60 12.96
C GLN A 77 26.28 -9.36 13.76
N PHE A 78 25.28 -8.75 14.38
CA PHE A 78 25.47 -7.68 15.34
C PHE A 78 25.01 -8.18 16.71
N GLU A 79 25.91 -8.16 17.70
CA GLU A 79 25.65 -8.71 19.05
C GLU A 79 25.11 -10.15 19.05
N GLY A 80 25.59 -10.99 18.12
CA GLY A 80 25.21 -12.41 18.03
C GLY A 80 23.85 -12.68 17.37
N THR A 81 23.17 -11.66 16.84
CA THR A 81 21.90 -11.82 16.11
C THR A 81 22.03 -11.22 14.70
N PHE A 82 21.44 -11.87 13.69
CA PHE A 82 21.23 -11.25 12.39
C PHE A 82 20.11 -10.22 12.50
N GLY A 83 20.41 -8.98 12.16
CA GLY A 83 19.46 -7.89 12.26
C GLY A 83 19.70 -6.85 11.17
N THR A 84 18.88 -5.81 11.20
CA THR A 84 18.97 -4.72 10.23
C THR A 84 20.31 -4.00 10.37
N SER A 85 21.22 -4.21 9.41
CA SER A 85 22.46 -3.45 9.32
C SER A 85 22.16 -1.95 9.12
N ALA A 86 23.10 -1.08 9.46
CA ALA A 86 22.95 0.37 9.25
C ALA A 86 22.60 0.70 7.79
N LYS A 87 23.17 -0.05 6.84
CA LYS A 87 22.90 0.06 5.41
C LYS A 87 21.45 -0.31 5.08
N ASP A 88 20.98 -1.44 5.59
CA ASP A 88 19.62 -1.95 5.35
C ASP A 88 18.55 -1.04 5.96
N ARG A 89 18.80 -0.52 7.17
CA ARG A 89 17.93 0.48 7.82
C ARG A 89 17.74 1.71 6.94
N TRP A 90 18.83 2.20 6.35
CA TRP A 90 18.77 3.39 5.50
C TRP A 90 17.99 3.11 4.21
N LEU A 91 18.21 1.96 3.56
CA LEU A 91 17.45 1.55 2.38
C LEU A 91 15.95 1.39 2.67
N VAL A 92 15.60 0.79 3.81
CA VAL A 92 14.21 0.67 4.25
C VAL A 92 13.59 2.05 4.45
N ILE A 93 14.27 2.96 5.17
CA ILE A 93 13.75 4.32 5.40
C ILE A 93 13.50 5.06 4.08
N LEU A 94 14.45 4.99 3.13
CA LEU A 94 14.27 5.61 1.81
C LEU A 94 13.11 5.00 1.04
N SER A 95 12.97 3.68 1.06
CA SER A 95 11.85 2.98 0.42
C SER A 95 10.49 3.41 0.99
N LEU A 96 10.39 3.51 2.33
CA LEU A 96 9.18 3.96 3.00
C LEU A 96 8.86 5.43 2.69
N LEU A 97 9.89 6.29 2.61
CA LEU A 97 9.71 7.70 2.26
C LEU A 97 9.15 7.84 0.84
N VAL A 98 9.75 7.17 -0.14
CA VAL A 98 9.26 7.18 -1.53
C VAL A 98 7.83 6.64 -1.62
N CYS A 99 7.51 5.61 -0.84
CA CYS A 99 6.15 5.07 -0.75
C CYS A 99 5.14 6.12 -0.27
N VAL A 100 5.44 6.81 0.85
CA VAL A 100 4.54 7.85 1.41
C VAL A 100 4.33 8.99 0.43
N VAL A 101 5.38 9.47 -0.24
CA VAL A 101 5.27 10.52 -1.26
C VAL A 101 4.38 10.06 -2.43
N GLY A 102 4.54 8.81 -2.87
CA GLY A 102 3.69 8.21 -3.89
C GLY A 102 2.22 8.15 -3.50
N ILE A 103 1.93 7.75 -2.25
CA ILE A 103 0.58 7.71 -1.69
C ILE A 103 -0.04 9.12 -1.67
N VAL A 104 0.68 10.10 -1.12
CA VAL A 104 0.20 11.49 -1.03
C VAL A 104 -0.16 12.03 -2.41
N ASN A 105 0.72 11.85 -3.40
CA ASN A 105 0.49 12.37 -4.75
C ASN A 105 -0.71 11.72 -5.43
N ALA A 106 -0.81 10.39 -5.34
CA ALA A 106 -1.94 9.66 -5.92
C ALA A 106 -3.27 10.02 -5.25
N GLN A 107 -3.25 10.26 -3.94
CA GLN A 107 -4.44 10.67 -3.18
C GLN A 107 -4.83 12.12 -3.45
N LEU A 108 -3.89 13.05 -3.60
CA LEU A 108 -4.19 14.41 -4.07
C LEU A 108 -4.86 14.40 -5.44
N MET A 109 -4.39 13.55 -6.35
CA MET A 109 -5.03 13.39 -7.65
C MET A 109 -6.42 12.74 -7.54
N ALA A 110 -6.66 11.86 -6.57
CA ALA A 110 -8.00 11.31 -6.31
C ALA A 110 -8.98 12.38 -5.78
N VAL A 111 -8.47 13.33 -4.98
CA VAL A 111 -9.27 14.45 -4.47
C VAL A 111 -9.76 15.36 -5.61
N THR A 112 -8.91 15.67 -6.58
CA THR A 112 -9.28 16.52 -7.71
C THR A 112 -10.29 15.85 -8.65
N GLU A 113 -10.21 14.53 -8.83
CA GLU A 113 -11.19 13.79 -9.63
C GLU A 113 -12.57 13.72 -8.97
N ARG A 114 -12.61 13.61 -7.64
CA ARG A 114 -13.85 13.57 -6.86
C ARG A 114 -14.33 14.96 -6.43
N PHE A 115 -13.74 16.04 -6.97
CA PHE A 115 -14.01 17.42 -6.55
C PHE A 115 -15.51 17.79 -6.59
N ARG A 116 -16.19 17.46 -7.70
CA ARG A 116 -17.64 17.72 -7.86
C ARG A 116 -18.51 16.86 -6.96
N GLU A 117 -18.13 15.59 -6.77
CA GLU A 117 -18.85 14.67 -5.88
C GLU A 117 -18.81 15.20 -4.44
N ILE A 118 -17.62 15.59 -3.96
CA ILE A 118 -17.40 16.16 -2.62
C ILE A 118 -18.13 17.50 -2.48
N GLY A 119 -18.06 18.37 -3.49
CA GLY A 119 -18.78 19.64 -3.52
C GLY A 119 -20.30 19.47 -3.41
N THR A 120 -20.87 18.47 -4.09
CA THR A 120 -22.30 18.15 -4.02
C THR A 120 -22.70 17.70 -2.63
N PHE A 121 -21.92 16.82 -1.98
CA PHE A 121 -22.19 16.41 -0.60
C PHE A 121 -22.13 17.58 0.39
N LYS A 122 -21.17 18.49 0.23
CA LYS A 122 -21.08 19.69 1.06
C LYS A 122 -22.25 20.65 0.87
N CYS A 123 -22.74 20.83 -0.37
CA CYS A 123 -23.96 21.61 -0.63
C CYS A 123 -25.21 21.01 0.04
N LEU A 124 -25.24 19.69 0.22
CA LEU A 124 -26.30 18.98 0.96
C LEU A 124 -26.12 19.03 2.49
N GLY A 125 -25.08 19.72 2.99
CA GLY A 125 -24.82 19.88 4.43
C GLY A 125 -23.87 18.85 5.04
N ALA A 126 -23.10 18.10 4.24
CA ALA A 126 -22.08 17.20 4.78
C ALA A 126 -20.98 17.99 5.51
N LEU A 127 -20.63 17.54 6.73
CA LEU A 127 -19.52 18.11 7.49
C LEU A 127 -18.16 17.74 6.88
N ASP A 128 -17.17 18.60 7.09
CA ASP A 128 -15.77 18.34 6.72
C ASP A 128 -15.25 17.02 7.33
N SER A 129 -15.68 16.68 8.55
CA SER A 129 -15.33 15.42 9.23
C SER A 129 -15.88 14.17 8.52
N PHE A 130 -17.01 14.28 7.83
CA PHE A 130 -17.57 13.18 7.02
C PHE A 130 -16.67 12.89 5.82
N VAL A 131 -16.20 13.94 5.14
CA VAL A 131 -15.27 13.81 4.00
C VAL A 131 -13.96 13.16 4.46
N VAL A 132 -13.36 13.66 5.55
CA VAL A 132 -12.13 13.06 6.11
C VAL A 132 -12.33 11.57 6.43
N ARG A 133 -13.47 11.19 7.03
CA ARG A 133 -13.74 9.81 7.43
C ARG A 133 -13.78 8.85 6.23
N ILE A 134 -14.31 9.29 5.09
CA ILE A 134 -14.31 8.48 3.85
C ILE A 134 -12.88 8.16 3.41
N PHE A 135 -12.02 9.18 3.34
CA PHE A 135 -10.62 9.00 2.94
C PHE A 135 -9.85 8.14 3.93
N VAL A 136 -10.08 8.31 5.25
CA VAL A 136 -9.45 7.47 6.28
C VAL A 136 -9.85 6.00 6.13
N VAL A 137 -11.14 5.73 5.89
CA VAL A 137 -11.61 4.35 5.66
C VAL A 137 -11.00 3.77 4.39
N GLU A 138 -10.93 4.54 3.30
CA GLU A 138 -10.25 4.13 2.06
C GLU A 138 -8.77 3.82 2.30
N ALA A 139 -8.07 4.65 3.08
CA ALA A 139 -6.69 4.43 3.47
C ALA A 139 -6.51 3.12 4.25
N VAL A 140 -7.37 2.85 5.24
CA VAL A 140 -7.31 1.60 6.03
C VAL A 140 -7.47 0.38 5.13
N TYR A 141 -8.44 0.39 4.22
CA TYR A 141 -8.60 -0.74 3.28
C TYR A 141 -7.38 -0.88 2.36
N GLN A 142 -6.86 0.21 1.81
CA GLN A 142 -5.64 0.18 0.99
C GLN A 142 -4.44 -0.36 1.79
N GLY A 143 -4.29 0.06 3.05
CA GLY A 143 -3.27 -0.39 3.98
C GLY A 143 -3.36 -1.87 4.31
N LEU A 144 -4.57 -2.37 4.58
CA LEU A 144 -4.80 -3.79 4.88
C LEU A 144 -4.51 -4.66 3.65
N PHE A 145 -5.12 -4.37 2.50
CA PHE A 145 -4.93 -5.18 1.31
C PHE A 145 -3.52 -5.07 0.73
N GLY A 146 -3.00 -3.85 0.61
CA GLY A 146 -1.63 -3.61 0.14
C GLY A 146 -0.58 -4.17 1.09
N GLY A 147 -0.78 -3.99 2.40
CA GLY A 147 0.10 -4.50 3.44
C GLY A 147 0.13 -6.02 3.51
N PHE A 148 -1.04 -6.66 3.51
CA PHE A 148 -1.15 -8.11 3.55
C PHE A 148 -0.55 -8.74 2.28
N ALA A 149 -0.92 -8.25 1.10
CA ALA A 149 -0.39 -8.76 -0.16
C ALA A 149 1.12 -8.52 -0.27
N GLY A 150 1.58 -7.32 0.08
CA GLY A 150 3.00 -6.97 0.10
C GLY A 150 3.79 -7.86 1.06
N SER A 151 3.31 -8.03 2.30
CA SER A 151 3.98 -8.85 3.29
C SER A 151 4.06 -10.33 2.88
N LEU A 152 2.97 -10.88 2.34
CA LEU A 152 2.96 -12.24 1.81
C LEU A 152 3.97 -12.41 0.67
N LEU A 153 4.02 -11.44 -0.25
CA LEU A 153 5.01 -11.44 -1.34
C LEU A 153 6.44 -11.36 -0.80
N GLY A 154 6.72 -10.47 0.15
CA GLY A 154 8.05 -10.32 0.75
C GLY A 154 8.51 -11.57 1.47
N LEU A 155 7.61 -12.22 2.21
CA LEU A 155 7.84 -13.52 2.85
C LEU A 155 8.26 -14.57 1.82
N VAL A 156 7.42 -14.81 0.80
CA VAL A 156 7.66 -15.83 -0.22
C VAL A 156 8.96 -15.58 -0.98
N VAL A 157 9.21 -14.34 -1.37
CA VAL A 157 10.44 -13.96 -2.09
C VAL A 157 11.67 -14.15 -1.19
N SER A 158 11.57 -13.86 0.11
CA SER A 158 12.67 -14.05 1.05
C SER A 158 12.99 -15.54 1.24
N THR A 159 11.96 -16.37 1.48
CA THR A 159 12.11 -17.83 1.55
C THR A 159 12.81 -18.37 0.33
N LEU A 160 12.29 -18.02 -0.85
CA LEU A 160 12.77 -18.57 -2.11
C LEU A 160 14.21 -18.14 -2.37
N THR A 161 14.53 -16.87 -2.13
CA THR A 161 15.89 -16.33 -2.33
C THR A 161 16.90 -17.01 -1.42
N LEU A 162 16.58 -17.19 -0.13
CA LEU A 162 17.47 -17.87 0.81
C LEU A 162 17.56 -19.36 0.50
N ALA A 163 16.46 -20.01 0.14
CA ALA A 163 16.46 -21.42 -0.24
C ALA A 163 17.33 -21.69 -1.48
N LEU A 164 17.33 -20.78 -2.47
CA LEU A 164 18.19 -20.90 -3.65
C LEU A 164 19.68 -20.70 -3.30
N LYS A 165 19.99 -19.86 -2.32
CA LYS A 165 21.39 -19.58 -1.91
C LYS A 165 21.95 -20.65 -0.97
N PHE A 166 21.19 -21.05 0.04
CA PHE A 166 21.66 -21.87 1.16
C PHE A 166 21.06 -23.29 1.19
N GLY A 167 20.07 -23.56 0.35
CA GLY A 167 19.50 -24.89 0.14
C GLY A 167 18.41 -25.27 1.14
N TRP A 168 18.25 -26.59 1.32
CA TRP A 168 17.17 -27.21 2.09
C TRP A 168 17.06 -26.81 3.58
N PRO A 169 18.14 -26.45 4.31
CA PRO A 169 18.03 -26.06 5.72
C PRO A 169 17.06 -24.90 6.00
N VAL A 170 16.76 -24.06 5.00
CA VAL A 170 15.77 -22.97 5.09
C VAL A 170 14.37 -23.49 5.37
N PHE A 171 13.99 -24.62 4.77
CA PHE A 171 12.66 -25.19 4.97
C PHE A 171 12.55 -25.98 6.27
N ILE A 172 13.66 -26.59 6.73
CA ILE A 172 13.70 -27.37 7.97
C ILE A 172 13.53 -26.46 9.19
N HIS A 173 14.25 -25.34 9.22
CA HIS A 173 14.24 -24.40 10.35
C HIS A 173 13.34 -23.19 10.09
N TRP A 174 12.22 -23.40 9.38
CA TRP A 174 11.29 -22.32 9.04
C TRP A 174 10.59 -21.75 10.29
N PRO A 175 10.87 -20.49 10.70
CA PRO A 175 10.39 -19.97 11.97
C PRO A 175 8.94 -19.47 11.88
N LEU A 176 7.97 -20.38 12.01
CA LEU A 176 6.54 -20.05 11.86
C LEU A 176 6.10 -18.84 12.71
N ALA A 177 6.54 -18.77 13.97
CA ALA A 177 6.19 -17.67 14.88
C ALA A 177 6.79 -16.32 14.42
N GLY A 178 8.06 -16.30 14.01
CA GLY A 178 8.72 -15.08 13.51
C GLY A 178 8.12 -14.60 12.18
N MET A 179 7.68 -15.52 11.34
CA MET A 179 6.99 -15.21 10.08
C MET A 179 5.62 -14.60 10.29
N LEU A 180 4.83 -15.12 11.24
CA LEU A 180 3.55 -14.53 11.60
C LEU A 180 3.72 -13.13 12.22
N LEU A 181 4.73 -12.95 13.06
CA LEU A 181 5.06 -11.65 13.63
C LEU A 181 5.45 -10.64 12.54
N THR A 182 6.28 -11.07 11.58
CA THR A 182 6.67 -10.24 10.43
C THR A 182 5.46 -9.91 9.56
N LEU A 183 4.57 -10.88 9.31
CA LEU A 183 3.34 -10.67 8.54
C LEU A 183 2.45 -9.60 9.15
N VAL A 184 2.15 -9.75 10.44
CA VAL A 184 1.29 -8.81 11.17
C VAL A 184 1.99 -7.46 11.31
N GLY A 185 3.27 -7.43 11.67
CA GLY A 185 4.05 -6.20 11.85
C GLY A 185 4.16 -5.39 10.56
N ALA A 186 4.48 -6.03 9.44
CA ALA A 186 4.58 -5.39 8.12
C ALA A 186 3.20 -4.90 7.63
N THR A 187 2.13 -5.66 7.88
CA THR A 187 0.76 -5.22 7.52
C THR A 187 0.33 -4.02 8.37
N LEU A 188 0.62 -4.00 9.67
CA LEU A 188 0.34 -2.86 10.53
C LEU A 188 1.14 -1.62 10.12
N LEU A 189 2.42 -1.80 9.75
CA LEU A 189 3.24 -0.74 9.18
C LEU A 189 2.59 -0.17 7.91
N ALA A 190 2.04 -1.02 7.04
CA ALA A 190 1.35 -0.58 5.83
C ALA A 190 0.12 0.27 6.13
N VAL A 191 -0.71 -0.15 7.09
CA VAL A 191 -1.87 0.64 7.56
C VAL A 191 -1.40 1.98 8.10
N PHE A 192 -0.35 1.99 8.92
CA PHE A 192 0.22 3.23 9.44
C PHE A 192 0.69 4.18 8.32
N LEU A 193 1.44 3.69 7.34
CA LEU A 193 1.92 4.50 6.21
C LEU A 193 0.79 5.00 5.32
N SER A 194 -0.25 4.19 5.10
CA SER A 194 -1.42 4.59 4.32
C SER A 194 -2.19 5.73 5.01
N LEU A 195 -2.34 5.64 6.34
CA LEU A 195 -3.00 6.68 7.14
C LEU A 195 -2.19 7.96 7.12
N THR A 196 -0.87 7.89 7.37
CA THR A 196 -0.02 9.10 7.38
C THR A 196 0.01 9.78 6.01
N GLY A 197 0.04 9.01 4.92
CA GLY A 197 -0.02 9.54 3.55
C GLY A 197 -1.35 10.19 3.19
N VAL A 198 -2.47 9.81 3.83
CA VAL A 198 -3.81 10.33 3.52
C VAL A 198 -4.21 11.54 4.36
N ILE A 199 -3.56 11.79 5.51
CA ILE A 199 -3.91 12.93 6.39
C ILE A 199 -3.92 14.26 5.62
N TYR A 200 -2.86 14.56 4.87
CA TYR A 200 -2.79 15.82 4.13
C TYR A 200 -3.84 15.92 3.00
N PRO A 201 -3.95 14.96 2.06
CA PRO A 201 -4.98 14.98 1.03
C PRO A 201 -6.41 15.05 1.59
N ALA A 202 -6.71 14.31 2.67
CA ALA A 202 -8.04 14.31 3.27
C ALA A 202 -8.41 15.68 3.84
N LEU A 203 -7.47 16.40 4.45
CA LEU A 203 -7.68 17.77 4.92
C LEU A 203 -7.88 18.76 3.78
N VAL A 204 -7.11 18.61 2.70
CA VAL A 204 -7.30 19.41 1.48
C VAL A 204 -8.71 19.18 0.93
N ALA A 205 -9.13 17.92 0.79
CA ALA A 205 -10.46 17.55 0.31
C ALA A 205 -11.61 18.11 1.18
N ALA A 206 -11.41 18.02 2.49
CA ALA A 206 -12.37 18.48 3.47
C ALA A 206 -12.45 20.00 3.55
N ARG A 207 -11.50 20.78 3.01
CA ARG A 207 -11.55 22.25 3.01
C ARG A 207 -11.96 22.87 1.67
N MET A 208 -12.37 22.05 0.71
CA MET A 208 -12.73 22.53 -0.62
C MET A 208 -14.05 23.32 -0.60
N GLU A 209 -14.06 24.45 -1.30
CA GLU A 209 -15.21 25.35 -1.42
C GLU A 209 -16.23 24.81 -2.42
N PRO A 210 -17.49 24.57 -2.03
CA PRO A 210 -18.51 23.98 -2.91
C PRO A 210 -18.84 24.87 -4.12
N ALA A 211 -18.76 26.20 -3.94
CA ALA A 211 -19.04 27.17 -4.99
C ALA A 211 -18.07 27.07 -6.17
N VAL A 212 -16.80 26.73 -5.92
CA VAL A 212 -15.79 26.55 -6.96
C VAL A 212 -16.02 25.24 -7.73
N ALA A 213 -16.45 24.18 -7.04
CA ALA A 213 -16.73 22.87 -7.63
C ALA A 213 -17.88 22.86 -8.64
N LEU A 214 -18.85 23.75 -8.47
CA LEU A 214 -19.99 23.87 -9.39
C LEU A 214 -19.72 24.84 -10.55
N ARG A 215 -18.68 25.68 -10.45
CA ARG A 215 -18.36 26.71 -11.46
C ARG A 215 -17.39 26.24 -12.54
N THR A 216 -16.71 25.11 -12.34
CA THR A 216 -15.73 24.51 -13.26
C THR A 216 -16.26 24.02 -14.62
N GLU A 217 -17.50 24.34 -14.99
CA GLU A 217 -18.14 23.97 -16.27
C GLU A 217 -18.81 25.15 -17.02
N GLN A 218 -18.49 26.41 -16.68
CA GLN A 218 -18.79 27.52 -17.60
C GLN A 218 -17.68 27.68 -18.64
#